data_AF-A0A3A4QYK0-F1
#
_entry.id   AF-A0A3A4QYK0-F1
#
_cell.length_a   1.000
_cell.length_b   1.000
_cell.length_c   1.000
_cell.angle_alpha   90.00
_cell.angle_beta   90.00
_cell.angle_gamma   90.00
#
_symmetry.space_group_name_H-M   'P 1'
#
loop_
_entity.id
_entity.type
_entity.pdbx_description
1 polymer ?
#
loop_
_entity_poly.entity_id
_entity_poly.type
_entity_poly.pdbx_seq_one_letter_code
_entity_poly.pdbx_strand_id
1 'polypeptide(L)'
;MQTKGMLYVGLTAALLFTFFISAALEADTFINTTQQDTLGSSVSGHLYVGYGTSNQGQYTQTTGTLNVEKIIIMGLSGAEAVPPATNPVGKYYLNAGNLNSSQAYIGYNHGVGKFYQQSGQLTTSRLDVGSGYAGVGTYDMSGGILNITTLNISLGADSQGNFVMRNNSQINISTQLSIGGSLSKTGTFNQAGGTLNTPSLYVGADNTIHFYFLSGGTLNTNSTTLRYQSWFTQNSGVHTVNGNLDLYKHNSTGSPQYRLRGGSLQVNGNIREINPNSTQTSTIYVDGGTLTHTGSISGIDYFRIGNTLSGSYTVNGTSFQVENLEIGGTTSSTGHLIISDATIPVEVSKKLTFNKNGQLTAAENAVIHMTGSAFENFMQNPARMNDLLNLSLIFEGGLEDLDPFEVGGRDLGAIEEGWDFNFAMDTLTLGGVNIGRLQLVDTYDNQLDWVGTEALYVDTLVLGAESYLDLNGINLYYRTLVDNGATIDYNGGGLFQLTQASAIPEPATLILMGLGVAGLVRRRIRW
;
A
#
# COMPACT_ATOMS: atom_id res chain seq x y z
N MET A 1 -79.28 1.88 -5.77
CA MET A 1 -78.02 2.26 -5.11
C MET A 1 -77.20 3.06 -6.11
N GLN A 2 -76.82 4.28 -5.75
CA GLN A 2 -76.24 5.29 -6.64
C GLN A 2 -74.85 4.91 -7.16
N THR A 3 -74.68 4.97 -8.47
CA THR A 3 -73.40 5.01 -9.19
C THR A 3 -72.77 6.39 -9.04
N LYS A 4 -71.66 6.49 -8.30
CA LYS A 4 -70.76 7.65 -8.38
C LYS A 4 -69.73 7.38 -9.48
N GLY A 5 -69.89 8.06 -10.61
CA GLY A 5 -68.85 8.18 -11.63
C GLY A 5 -67.76 9.12 -11.13
N MET A 6 -66.54 8.60 -11.01
CA MET A 6 -65.35 9.39 -10.71
C MET A 6 -64.67 9.72 -12.04
N LEU A 7 -64.79 10.96 -12.47
CA LEU A 7 -64.17 11.51 -13.68
C LEU A 7 -62.66 11.71 -13.39
N TYR A 8 -61.82 10.80 -13.90
CA TYR A 8 -60.37 10.98 -13.91
C TYR A 8 -60.01 11.94 -15.06
N VAL A 9 -59.86 13.22 -14.75
CA VAL A 9 -59.27 14.19 -15.68
C VAL A 9 -57.75 13.99 -15.62
N GLY A 10 -57.19 13.36 -16.65
CA GLY A 10 -55.75 13.23 -16.82
C GLY A 10 -55.12 14.60 -17.08
N LEU A 11 -54.74 15.32 -16.02
CA LEU A 11 -53.71 16.33 -16.12
C LEU A 11 -52.37 15.59 -16.21
N THR A 12 -51.75 15.62 -17.38
CA THR A 12 -50.40 15.13 -17.58
C THR A 12 -49.44 15.94 -16.71
N ALA A 13 -48.61 15.25 -15.92
CA ALA A 13 -47.60 15.83 -15.02
C ALA A 13 -46.58 16.75 -15.74
N ALA A 14 -46.58 16.77 -17.07
CA ALA A 14 -45.78 17.68 -17.89
C ALA A 14 -46.20 19.15 -17.79
N LEU A 15 -47.44 19.48 -17.36
CA LEU A 15 -47.89 20.88 -17.24
C LEU A 15 -47.77 21.47 -15.82
N LEU A 16 -47.59 20.64 -14.79
CA LEU A 16 -47.54 21.13 -13.40
C LEU A 16 -46.13 21.54 -12.96
N PHE A 17 -45.09 21.14 -13.70
CA PHE A 17 -43.72 21.62 -13.47
C PHE A 17 -43.48 23.02 -14.05
N THR A 18 -44.35 23.48 -14.96
CA THR A 18 -44.23 24.77 -15.65
C THR A 18 -44.86 25.94 -14.86
N PHE A 19 -45.55 25.68 -13.74
CA PHE A 19 -46.41 26.70 -13.09
C PHE A 19 -46.07 27.06 -11.63
N PHE A 20 -44.93 26.61 -11.09
CA PHE A 20 -44.44 27.04 -9.76
C PHE A 20 -43.16 27.87 -9.78
N ILE A 21 -42.80 28.46 -10.93
CA ILE A 21 -41.65 29.37 -11.05
C ILE A 21 -42.13 30.75 -11.53
N SER A 22 -42.73 31.57 -10.65
CA SER A 22 -42.99 32.98 -10.98
C SER A 22 -42.97 33.96 -9.79
N ALA A 23 -42.22 33.65 -8.74
CA ALA A 23 -41.88 34.63 -7.72
C ALA A 23 -40.35 34.63 -7.52
N ALA A 24 -39.69 35.59 -8.19
CA ALA A 24 -38.25 35.77 -8.29
C ALA A 24 -37.48 34.57 -8.93
N LEU A 25 -37.67 34.35 -10.24
CA LEU A 25 -36.67 33.61 -11.01
C LEU A 25 -35.37 34.40 -10.96
N GLU A 26 -34.42 33.92 -10.17
CA GLU A 26 -33.03 34.25 -10.42
C GLU A 26 -32.71 33.94 -11.88
N ALA A 27 -31.92 34.80 -12.52
CA ALA A 27 -31.64 34.70 -13.95
C ALA A 27 -30.62 33.58 -14.21
N ASP A 28 -31.09 32.34 -14.19
CA ASP A 28 -30.33 31.18 -14.66
C ASP A 28 -29.89 31.42 -16.10
N THR A 29 -28.63 31.09 -16.40
CA THR A 29 -28.03 31.27 -17.72
C THR A 29 -27.83 29.91 -18.39
N PHE A 30 -28.30 29.78 -19.62
CA PHE A 30 -28.23 28.53 -20.40
C PHE A 30 -27.37 28.69 -21.65
N ILE A 31 -26.35 27.86 -21.78
CA ILE A 31 -25.45 27.78 -22.94
C ILE A 31 -25.68 26.42 -23.61
N ASN A 32 -26.50 26.42 -24.67
CA ASN A 32 -26.80 25.23 -25.48
C ASN A 32 -26.18 25.29 -26.90
N THR A 33 -25.28 26.25 -27.10
CA THR A 33 -24.48 26.44 -28.31
C THR A 33 -23.04 26.78 -27.91
N THR A 34 -22.16 27.02 -28.88
CA THR A 34 -20.80 27.52 -28.61
C THR A 34 -20.82 29.02 -28.34
N GLN A 35 -20.26 29.43 -27.21
CA GLN A 35 -20.04 30.83 -26.83
C GLN A 35 -18.60 31.05 -26.34
N GLN A 36 -18.09 32.27 -26.47
CA GLN A 36 -16.75 32.65 -26.02
C GLN A 36 -16.78 34.06 -25.44
N ASP A 37 -16.37 34.22 -24.17
CA ASP A 37 -16.19 35.51 -23.48
C ASP A 37 -17.38 36.49 -23.56
N THR A 38 -18.59 36.00 -23.87
CA THR A 38 -19.80 36.83 -24.04
C THR A 38 -20.60 37.01 -22.78
N LEU A 39 -20.31 36.26 -21.71
CA LEU A 39 -20.98 36.47 -20.43
C LEU A 39 -20.45 37.74 -19.78
N GLY A 40 -21.36 38.49 -19.14
CA GLY A 40 -20.96 39.56 -18.23
C GLY A 40 -20.10 39.03 -17.08
N SER A 41 -19.56 39.92 -16.24
CA SER A 41 -18.70 39.53 -15.12
C SER A 41 -19.42 38.73 -14.01
N SER A 42 -20.74 38.56 -14.10
CA SER A 42 -21.55 37.84 -13.13
C SER A 42 -22.77 37.15 -13.75
N VAL A 43 -23.12 35.98 -13.21
CA VAL A 43 -24.39 35.25 -13.37
C VAL A 43 -24.99 35.12 -11.97
N SER A 44 -26.17 35.71 -11.73
CA SER A 44 -26.83 35.69 -10.41
C SER A 44 -27.50 34.36 -10.06
N GLY A 45 -27.81 33.54 -11.07
CA GLY A 45 -28.37 32.20 -10.87
C GLY A 45 -27.35 31.09 -11.07
N HIS A 46 -27.85 29.95 -11.56
CA HIS A 46 -27.03 28.86 -12.06
C HIS A 46 -26.52 29.15 -13.48
N LEU A 47 -25.35 28.58 -13.80
CA LEU A 47 -24.84 28.51 -15.17
C LEU A 47 -24.93 27.06 -15.67
N TYR A 48 -25.80 26.83 -16.65
CA TYR A 48 -25.95 25.54 -17.32
C TYR A 48 -25.25 25.55 -18.67
N VAL A 49 -24.33 24.60 -18.88
CA VAL A 49 -23.69 24.37 -20.18
C VAL A 49 -24.09 22.99 -20.68
N GLY A 50 -24.86 22.95 -21.77
CA GLY A 50 -25.46 21.72 -22.30
C GLY A 50 -26.58 21.19 -21.40
N TYR A 51 -27.72 21.88 -21.40
CA TYR A 51 -28.92 21.51 -20.63
C TYR A 51 -30.02 20.97 -21.53
N GLY A 52 -30.62 19.83 -21.19
CA GLY A 52 -31.78 19.26 -21.91
C GLY A 52 -31.54 17.81 -22.32
N THR A 53 -32.31 17.29 -23.27
CA THR A 53 -32.28 15.86 -23.64
C THR A 53 -31.30 15.51 -24.76
N SER A 54 -30.79 16.50 -25.50
CA SER A 54 -29.83 16.29 -26.61
C SER A 54 -28.94 17.50 -26.89
N ASN A 55 -28.94 18.51 -26.02
CA ASN A 55 -28.24 19.76 -26.26
C ASN A 55 -26.72 19.61 -26.05
N GLN A 56 -25.95 20.28 -26.90
CA GLN A 56 -24.50 20.39 -26.79
C GLN A 56 -24.11 21.84 -26.54
N GLY A 57 -23.71 22.14 -25.31
CA GLY A 57 -23.23 23.47 -24.92
C GLY A 57 -21.72 23.52 -24.87
N GLN A 58 -21.15 24.65 -25.29
CA GLN A 58 -19.73 24.94 -25.10
C GLN A 58 -19.52 26.39 -24.69
N TYR A 59 -18.75 26.62 -23.64
CA TYR A 59 -18.30 27.95 -23.26
C TYR A 59 -16.78 28.02 -23.17
N THR A 60 -16.18 29.06 -23.74
CA THR A 60 -14.75 29.35 -23.64
C THR A 60 -14.53 30.69 -22.94
N GLN A 61 -13.77 30.66 -21.85
CA GLN A 61 -13.27 31.83 -21.14
C GLN A 61 -11.78 32.00 -21.42
N THR A 62 -11.41 33.10 -22.08
CA THR A 62 -10.00 33.42 -22.39
C THR A 62 -9.44 34.54 -21.52
N THR A 63 -10.29 35.33 -20.86
CA THR A 63 -9.87 36.42 -19.96
C THR A 63 -10.92 36.70 -18.88
N GLY A 64 -10.72 37.77 -18.10
CA GLY A 64 -11.74 38.35 -17.23
C GLY A 64 -12.04 37.53 -15.96
N THR A 65 -13.07 37.94 -15.23
CA THR A 65 -13.60 37.22 -14.07
C THR A 65 -15.08 36.95 -14.30
N LEU A 66 -15.50 35.70 -14.20
CA LEU A 66 -16.89 35.28 -14.21
C LEU A 66 -17.29 34.79 -12.82
N ASN A 67 -18.23 35.47 -12.19
CA ASN A 67 -18.79 35.06 -10.90
C ASN A 67 -20.16 34.41 -11.11
N VAL A 68 -20.30 33.13 -10.80
CA VAL A 68 -21.58 32.41 -10.79
C VAL A 68 -22.02 32.29 -9.34
N GLU A 69 -23.06 33.01 -8.95
CA GLU A 69 -23.46 33.11 -7.53
C GLU A 69 -23.81 31.75 -6.92
N LYS A 70 -24.39 30.86 -7.74
CA LYS A 70 -24.77 29.52 -7.35
C LYS A 70 -23.87 28.47 -7.99
N ILE A 71 -24.46 27.66 -8.87
CA ILE A 71 -23.93 26.38 -9.31
C ILE A 71 -23.59 26.46 -10.79
N ILE A 72 -22.43 25.94 -11.16
CA ILE A 72 -22.09 25.65 -12.56
C ILE A 72 -22.39 24.19 -12.83
N ILE A 73 -23.20 23.91 -13.84
CA ILE A 73 -23.58 22.54 -14.21
C ILE A 73 -23.26 22.30 -15.68
N MET A 74 -22.40 21.32 -15.95
CA MET A 74 -22.02 20.90 -17.30
C MET A 74 -22.63 19.54 -17.61
N GLY A 75 -23.52 19.49 -18.60
CA GLY A 75 -24.23 18.28 -18.97
C GLY A 75 -25.26 17.90 -17.90
N LEU A 76 -26.46 18.47 -17.99
CA LEU A 76 -27.62 18.10 -17.17
C LEU A 76 -28.78 17.68 -18.06
N SER A 77 -29.30 16.47 -17.82
CA SER A 77 -30.58 16.04 -18.39
C SER A 77 -31.73 16.60 -17.57
N GLY A 78 -32.64 17.32 -18.24
CA GLY A 78 -33.86 17.84 -17.62
C GLY A 78 -34.96 16.80 -17.39
N ALA A 79 -34.78 15.55 -17.84
CA ALA A 79 -35.77 14.49 -17.69
C ALA A 79 -35.21 13.30 -16.89
N GLU A 80 -35.99 12.85 -15.90
CA GLU A 80 -35.89 11.50 -15.34
C GLU A 80 -36.19 10.50 -16.47
N ALA A 81 -35.16 9.77 -16.90
CA ALA A 81 -35.25 8.55 -17.69
C ALA A 81 -36.14 8.55 -18.96
N VAL A 82 -35.52 8.83 -20.12
CA VAL A 82 -35.87 8.12 -21.36
C VAL A 82 -34.58 7.66 -22.07
N PRO A 83 -34.17 6.38 -21.96
CA PRO A 83 -33.17 5.82 -22.87
C PRO A 83 -33.78 5.65 -24.29
N PRO A 84 -33.04 5.85 -25.40
CA PRO A 84 -31.61 6.08 -25.57
C PRO A 84 -31.30 7.41 -26.29
N ALA A 85 -31.96 8.52 -25.93
CA ALA A 85 -31.64 9.81 -26.53
C ALA A 85 -30.24 10.27 -26.10
N THR A 86 -29.46 10.81 -27.04
CA THR A 86 -28.07 11.26 -26.84
C THR A 86 -27.93 12.14 -25.60
N ASN A 87 -27.21 11.67 -24.57
CA ASN A 87 -27.00 12.43 -23.34
C ASN A 87 -26.51 13.87 -23.64
N PRO A 88 -27.05 14.90 -22.95
CA PRO A 88 -26.60 16.27 -23.15
C PRO A 88 -25.11 16.39 -22.83
N VAL A 89 -24.40 17.20 -23.61
CA VAL A 89 -22.95 17.39 -23.47
C VAL A 89 -22.66 18.84 -23.14
N GLY A 90 -22.08 19.09 -21.97
CA GLY A 90 -21.57 20.39 -21.57
C GLY A 90 -20.06 20.45 -21.63
N LYS A 91 -19.48 21.49 -22.27
CA LYS A 91 -18.04 21.73 -22.30
C LYS A 91 -17.69 23.13 -21.80
N TYR A 92 -16.77 23.23 -20.85
CA TYR A 92 -16.22 24.52 -20.43
C TYR A 92 -14.71 24.54 -20.64
N TYR A 93 -14.20 25.62 -21.24
CA TYR A 93 -12.78 25.86 -21.45
C TYR A 93 -12.34 27.09 -20.66
N LEU A 94 -11.54 26.90 -19.61
CA LEU A 94 -10.91 27.97 -18.85
C LEU A 94 -9.46 28.13 -19.34
N ASN A 95 -9.28 29.02 -20.32
CA ASN A 95 -8.01 29.28 -20.97
C ASN A 95 -7.24 30.43 -20.31
N ALA A 96 -7.92 31.34 -19.60
CA ALA A 96 -7.33 32.28 -18.63
C ALA A 96 -8.44 32.92 -17.78
N GLY A 97 -8.07 33.86 -16.89
CA GLY A 97 -9.02 34.59 -16.05
C GLY A 97 -9.41 33.84 -14.78
N ASN A 98 -10.47 34.31 -14.11
CA ASN A 98 -11.01 33.72 -12.89
C ASN A 98 -12.45 33.24 -13.12
N LEU A 99 -12.78 32.06 -12.63
CA LEU A 99 -14.13 31.53 -12.53
C LEU A 99 -14.42 31.28 -11.06
N ASN A 100 -15.43 31.96 -10.52
CA ASN A 100 -15.85 31.78 -9.15
C ASN A 100 -17.26 31.17 -9.15
N SER A 101 -17.49 30.13 -8.34
CA SER A 101 -18.83 29.60 -8.11
C SER A 101 -19.01 29.11 -6.68
N SER A 102 -20.24 28.94 -6.20
CA SER A 102 -20.45 28.21 -4.94
C SER A 102 -20.22 26.72 -5.14
N GLN A 103 -20.73 26.15 -6.24
CA GLN A 103 -20.53 24.74 -6.56
C GLN A 103 -20.28 24.54 -8.06
N ALA A 104 -19.63 23.43 -8.40
CA ALA A 104 -19.45 23.00 -9.78
C ALA A 104 -19.76 21.51 -9.91
N TYR A 105 -20.66 21.16 -10.84
CA TYR A 105 -20.98 19.79 -11.21
C TYR A 105 -20.60 19.53 -12.66
N ILE A 106 -19.82 18.49 -12.88
CA ILE A 106 -19.35 18.07 -14.20
C ILE A 106 -19.94 16.69 -14.49
N GLY A 107 -20.88 16.61 -15.43
CA GLY A 107 -21.59 15.39 -15.76
C GLY A 107 -22.55 15.03 -14.63
N TYR A 108 -23.68 15.72 -14.60
CA TYR A 108 -24.68 15.57 -13.54
C TYR A 108 -25.90 14.79 -14.05
N ASN A 109 -26.45 13.93 -13.19
CA ASN A 109 -27.58 13.03 -13.46
C ASN A 109 -27.36 12.07 -14.61
N HIS A 110 -27.74 12.42 -15.84
CA HIS A 110 -27.56 11.60 -17.04
C HIS A 110 -26.70 12.31 -18.10
N GLY A 111 -26.19 13.50 -17.80
CA GLY A 111 -25.41 14.28 -18.75
C GLY A 111 -23.93 13.94 -18.76
N VAL A 112 -23.26 14.36 -19.83
CA VAL A 112 -21.82 14.27 -19.99
C VAL A 112 -21.23 15.67 -19.84
N GLY A 113 -20.44 15.90 -18.80
CA GLY A 113 -19.77 17.16 -18.57
C GLY A 113 -18.28 17.06 -18.82
N LYS A 114 -17.69 18.11 -19.40
CA LYS A 114 -16.24 18.24 -19.58
C LYS A 114 -15.79 19.63 -19.20
N PHE A 115 -14.81 19.73 -18.32
CA PHE A 115 -14.14 20.98 -17.98
C PHE A 115 -12.67 20.87 -18.35
N TYR A 116 -12.18 21.84 -19.13
CA TYR A 116 -10.81 21.93 -19.59
C TYR A 116 -10.18 23.18 -19.00
N GLN A 117 -9.20 23.01 -18.12
CA GLN A 117 -8.45 24.12 -17.53
C GLN A 117 -7.02 24.11 -18.05
N GLN A 118 -6.71 25.07 -18.93
CA GLN A 118 -5.37 25.25 -19.47
C GLN A 118 -4.58 26.31 -18.71
N SER A 119 -5.28 27.28 -18.12
CA SER A 119 -4.72 28.32 -17.26
C SER A 119 -5.84 28.90 -16.36
N GLY A 120 -5.62 30.09 -15.81
CA GLY A 120 -6.59 30.79 -14.97
C GLY A 120 -6.85 30.11 -13.62
N GLN A 121 -7.85 30.60 -12.90
CA GLN A 121 -8.22 30.10 -11.59
C GLN A 121 -9.71 29.73 -11.54
N LEU A 122 -10.02 28.51 -11.10
CA LEU A 122 -11.36 28.15 -10.64
C LEU A 122 -11.35 28.19 -9.10
N THR A 123 -12.24 29.00 -8.52
CA THR A 123 -12.53 28.98 -7.09
C THR A 123 -13.96 28.49 -6.88
N THR A 124 -14.13 27.38 -6.16
CA THR A 124 -15.47 26.88 -5.82
C THR A 124 -15.51 26.33 -4.41
N SER A 125 -16.70 26.22 -3.83
CA SER A 125 -16.88 25.66 -2.49
C SER A 125 -16.90 24.12 -2.54
N ARG A 126 -17.41 23.54 -3.64
CA ARG A 126 -17.48 22.09 -3.91
C ARG A 126 -17.32 21.81 -5.41
N LEU A 127 -16.62 20.73 -5.74
CA LEU A 127 -16.53 20.23 -7.11
C LEU A 127 -16.91 18.75 -7.16
N ASP A 128 -17.95 18.42 -7.90
CA ASP A 128 -18.33 17.04 -8.17
C ASP A 128 -18.11 16.72 -9.66
N VAL A 129 -17.46 15.58 -9.92
CA VAL A 129 -17.19 15.09 -11.27
C VAL A 129 -17.79 13.70 -11.41
N GLY A 130 -18.81 13.56 -12.26
CA GLY A 130 -19.59 12.34 -12.41
C GLY A 130 -20.55 12.14 -11.24
N SER A 131 -21.55 13.02 -11.13
CA SER A 131 -22.52 13.05 -10.03
C SER A 131 -23.92 12.68 -10.49
N GLY A 132 -24.74 12.12 -9.59
CA GLY A 132 -26.08 11.61 -9.93
C GLY A 132 -26.06 10.28 -10.68
N TYR A 133 -27.24 9.69 -10.92
CA TYR A 133 -27.44 8.27 -11.26
C TYR A 133 -26.61 7.68 -12.43
N ALA A 134 -26.28 8.49 -13.45
CA ALA A 134 -25.58 8.07 -14.68
C ALA A 134 -24.68 9.17 -15.27
N GLY A 135 -24.26 10.14 -14.46
CA GLY A 135 -23.53 11.31 -14.91
C GLY A 135 -22.08 10.95 -15.25
N VAL A 136 -21.59 11.39 -16.41
CA VAL A 136 -20.20 11.15 -16.80
C VAL A 136 -19.45 12.47 -16.80
N GLY A 137 -18.60 12.66 -15.80
CA GLY A 137 -17.81 13.86 -15.63
C GLY A 137 -16.36 13.67 -16.04
N THR A 138 -15.78 14.68 -16.69
CA THR A 138 -14.34 14.75 -16.92
C THR A 138 -13.80 16.14 -16.60
N TYR A 139 -12.83 16.22 -15.70
CA TYR A 139 -12.02 17.43 -15.48
C TYR A 139 -10.61 17.19 -16.02
N ASP A 140 -10.18 17.99 -16.98
CA ASP A 140 -8.83 17.95 -17.54
C ASP A 140 -8.09 19.27 -17.22
N MET A 141 -7.12 19.19 -16.32
CA MET A 141 -6.30 20.31 -15.86
C MET A 141 -4.87 20.17 -16.39
N SER A 142 -4.45 21.13 -17.20
CA SER A 142 -3.10 21.21 -17.79
C SER A 142 -2.34 22.48 -17.40
N GLY A 143 -2.94 23.33 -16.57
CA GLY A 143 -2.33 24.50 -15.94
C GLY A 143 -3.33 25.24 -15.04
N GLY A 144 -2.92 26.37 -14.49
CA GLY A 144 -3.77 27.20 -13.64
C GLY A 144 -3.91 26.70 -12.19
N ILE A 145 -4.90 27.25 -11.48
CA ILE A 145 -5.17 27.01 -10.06
C ILE A 145 -6.62 26.54 -9.87
N LEU A 146 -6.83 25.50 -9.08
CA LEU A 146 -8.14 25.07 -8.60
C LEU A 146 -8.17 25.20 -7.07
N ASN A 147 -9.04 26.07 -6.55
CA ASN A 147 -9.19 26.30 -5.12
C ASN A 147 -10.58 25.82 -4.65
N ILE A 148 -10.59 24.86 -3.71
CA ILE A 148 -11.81 24.34 -3.08
C ILE A 148 -11.89 24.83 -1.63
N THR A 149 -12.76 25.80 -1.38
CA THR A 149 -12.66 26.67 -0.19
C THR A 149 -13.33 26.14 1.07
N THR A 150 -14.32 25.26 0.97
CA THR A 150 -15.12 24.84 2.15
C THR A 150 -15.45 23.37 2.22
N LEU A 151 -15.80 22.73 1.10
CA LEU A 151 -16.20 21.33 1.05
C LEU A 151 -15.12 20.54 0.30
N ASN A 152 -15.53 19.60 -0.54
CA ASN A 152 -14.67 18.58 -1.10
C ASN A 152 -14.63 18.60 -2.64
N ILE A 153 -13.68 17.84 -3.17
CA ILE A 153 -13.80 17.28 -4.52
C ILE A 153 -14.36 15.86 -4.36
N SER A 154 -15.42 15.55 -5.09
CA SER A 154 -15.97 14.21 -5.17
C SER A 154 -15.90 13.68 -6.60
N LEU A 155 -15.14 12.60 -6.80
CA LEU A 155 -15.04 11.93 -8.09
C LEU A 155 -15.87 10.65 -8.08
N GLY A 156 -16.88 10.60 -8.94
CA GLY A 156 -17.76 9.46 -9.05
C GLY A 156 -18.63 9.27 -7.82
N ALA A 157 -19.21 10.36 -7.31
CA ALA A 157 -20.08 10.35 -6.13
C ALA A 157 -21.23 9.35 -6.29
N ASP A 158 -21.83 9.30 -7.47
CA ASP A 158 -22.92 8.37 -7.80
C ASP A 158 -22.76 7.78 -9.21
N SER A 159 -21.70 8.15 -9.93
CA SER A 159 -21.45 7.72 -11.31
C SER A 159 -19.97 7.80 -11.70
N GLN A 160 -19.67 8.02 -12.99
CA GLN A 160 -18.30 7.93 -13.49
C GLN A 160 -17.61 9.30 -13.49
N GLY A 161 -16.65 9.46 -12.59
CA GLY A 161 -15.82 10.66 -12.48
C GLY A 161 -14.39 10.41 -12.92
N ASN A 162 -13.89 11.21 -13.86
CA ASN A 162 -12.49 11.20 -14.26
C ASN A 162 -11.84 12.57 -14.06
N PHE A 163 -10.75 12.62 -13.32
CA PHE A 163 -9.94 13.83 -13.14
C PHE A 163 -8.53 13.58 -13.66
N VAL A 164 -8.01 14.49 -14.48
CA VAL A 164 -6.63 14.43 -14.96
C VAL A 164 -5.92 15.74 -14.66
N MET A 165 -4.76 15.66 -14.03
CA MET A 165 -3.92 16.78 -13.63
C MET A 165 -2.52 16.62 -14.24
N ARG A 166 -2.04 17.63 -14.95
CA ARG A 166 -0.74 17.61 -15.65
C ARG A 166 0.03 18.92 -15.47
N ASN A 167 1.28 18.94 -15.95
CA ASN A 167 2.15 20.12 -16.01
C ASN A 167 2.30 20.81 -14.64
N ASN A 168 2.28 22.15 -14.58
CA ASN A 168 2.45 22.94 -13.35
C ASN A 168 1.11 23.33 -12.71
N SER A 169 0.07 22.50 -12.86
CA SER A 169 -1.24 22.75 -12.26
C SER A 169 -1.15 22.80 -10.72
N GLN A 170 -1.96 23.64 -10.08
CA GLN A 170 -2.05 23.67 -8.62
C GLN A 170 -3.48 23.44 -8.15
N ILE A 171 -3.69 22.50 -7.23
CA ILE A 171 -4.97 22.25 -6.59
C ILE A 171 -4.80 22.44 -5.08
N ASN A 172 -5.63 23.30 -4.49
CA ASN A 172 -5.68 23.51 -3.05
C ASN A 172 -7.09 23.19 -2.55
N ILE A 173 -7.21 22.18 -1.68
CA ILE A 173 -8.47 21.74 -1.10
C ILE A 173 -8.43 22.01 0.40
N SER A 174 -9.48 22.64 0.92
CA SER A 174 -9.59 23.01 2.34
C SER A 174 -9.98 21.85 3.27
N THR A 175 -10.64 20.81 2.76
CA THR A 175 -11.09 19.68 3.59
C THR A 175 -10.61 18.33 3.08
N GLN A 176 -11.17 17.82 1.98
CA GLN A 176 -10.86 16.48 1.48
C GLN A 176 -11.05 16.32 -0.03
N LEU A 177 -10.28 15.40 -0.60
CA LEU A 177 -10.52 14.78 -1.90
C LEU A 177 -11.10 13.38 -1.66
N SER A 178 -12.27 13.10 -2.23
CA SER A 178 -12.90 11.78 -2.20
C SER A 178 -12.96 11.21 -3.61
N ILE A 179 -12.44 9.99 -3.78
CA ILE A 179 -12.52 9.24 -5.03
C ILE A 179 -13.37 8.01 -4.78
N GLY A 180 -14.55 8.00 -5.40
CA GLY A 180 -15.63 7.07 -5.11
C GLY A 180 -16.69 7.68 -4.22
N GLY A 181 -17.94 7.26 -4.45
CA GLY A 181 -19.09 7.56 -3.62
C GLY A 181 -20.00 6.33 -3.42
N SER A 182 -21.31 6.51 -3.47
CA SER A 182 -22.28 5.61 -2.82
C SER A 182 -22.86 4.46 -3.67
N LEU A 183 -22.57 4.32 -4.97
CA LEU A 183 -23.46 3.58 -5.89
C LEU A 183 -22.80 2.70 -6.97
N SER A 184 -21.72 2.00 -6.65
CA SER A 184 -21.11 0.98 -7.51
C SER A 184 -20.50 1.54 -8.81
N LYS A 185 -19.86 2.69 -8.74
CA LYS A 185 -19.35 3.42 -9.91
C LYS A 185 -17.93 3.89 -9.69
N THR A 186 -17.17 4.01 -10.76
CA THR A 186 -15.73 4.21 -10.68
C THR A 186 -15.37 5.70 -10.66
N GLY A 187 -14.46 6.03 -9.73
CA GLY A 187 -13.79 7.32 -9.67
C GLY A 187 -12.31 7.13 -9.99
N THR A 188 -11.75 7.98 -10.84
CA THR A 188 -10.34 7.93 -11.24
C THR A 188 -9.70 9.30 -11.14
N PHE A 189 -8.58 9.39 -10.43
CA PHE A 189 -7.70 10.57 -10.41
C PHE A 189 -6.34 10.22 -11.00
N ASN A 190 -5.93 10.96 -12.05
CA ASN A 190 -4.63 10.81 -12.70
C ASN A 190 -3.79 12.08 -12.48
N GLN A 191 -2.79 12.02 -11.60
CA GLN A 191 -1.82 13.09 -11.38
C GLN A 191 -0.49 12.78 -12.08
N ALA A 192 -0.22 13.45 -13.19
CA ALA A 192 1.04 13.35 -13.93
C ALA A 192 2.00 14.53 -13.69
N GLY A 193 1.59 15.53 -12.90
CA GLY A 193 2.38 16.72 -12.60
C GLY A 193 1.73 17.60 -11.53
N GLY A 194 2.30 18.78 -11.32
CA GLY A 194 1.72 19.85 -10.51
C GLY A 194 1.77 19.57 -9.01
N THR A 195 1.04 20.36 -8.22
CA THR A 195 0.94 20.21 -6.76
C THR A 195 -0.51 20.14 -6.32
N LEU A 196 -0.87 19.05 -5.65
CA LEU A 196 -2.18 18.85 -5.01
C LEU A 196 -1.99 18.88 -3.50
N ASN A 197 -2.64 19.84 -2.83
CA ASN A 197 -2.69 19.95 -1.38
C ASN A 197 -4.11 19.64 -0.91
N THR A 198 -4.29 18.63 -0.06
CA THR A 198 -5.60 18.28 0.53
C THR A 198 -5.41 17.72 1.93
N PRO A 199 -6.09 18.22 2.98
CA PRO A 199 -5.91 17.68 4.33
C PRO A 199 -6.22 16.18 4.39
N SER A 200 -7.31 15.72 3.78
CA SER A 200 -7.62 14.30 3.68
C SER A 200 -7.74 13.83 2.24
N LEU A 201 -7.22 12.64 1.97
CA LEU A 201 -7.48 11.89 0.74
C LEU A 201 -8.18 10.58 1.09
N TYR A 202 -9.38 10.39 0.53
CA TYR A 202 -10.12 9.13 0.58
C TYR A 202 -10.17 8.50 -0.80
N VAL A 203 -9.65 7.30 -0.94
CA VAL A 203 -9.81 6.47 -2.14
C VAL A 203 -10.67 5.28 -1.75
N GLY A 204 -11.83 5.15 -2.39
CA GLY A 204 -12.82 4.13 -2.05
C GLY A 204 -13.88 4.62 -1.06
N ALA A 205 -15.14 4.41 -1.42
CA ALA A 205 -16.29 4.67 -0.56
C ALA A 205 -17.34 3.54 -0.57
N ASP A 206 -17.25 2.62 -1.53
CA ASP A 206 -18.15 1.48 -1.69
C ASP A 206 -17.41 0.23 -2.21
N ASN A 207 -18.16 -0.81 -2.59
CA ASN A 207 -17.65 -2.09 -3.06
C ASN A 207 -17.05 -2.08 -4.47
N THR A 208 -16.83 -0.91 -5.09
CA THR A 208 -16.24 -0.82 -6.42
C THR A 208 -14.81 -0.32 -6.43
N ILE A 209 -14.19 -0.43 -7.60
CA ILE A 209 -12.78 -0.14 -7.76
C ILE A 209 -12.59 1.35 -8.02
N HIS A 210 -11.80 1.99 -7.17
CA HIS A 210 -11.45 3.40 -7.30
C HIS A 210 -9.94 3.55 -7.38
N PHE A 211 -9.51 4.49 -8.21
CA PHE A 211 -8.11 4.60 -8.58
C PHE A 211 -7.55 5.98 -8.34
N TYR A 212 -6.39 6.01 -7.69
CA TYR A 212 -5.49 7.14 -7.69
C TYR A 212 -4.19 6.74 -8.37
N PHE A 213 -3.78 7.48 -9.40
CA PHE A 213 -2.50 7.31 -10.08
C PHE A 213 -1.63 8.55 -9.91
N LEU A 214 -0.50 8.40 -9.21
CA LEU A 214 0.54 9.42 -9.10
C LEU A 214 1.71 9.05 -10.02
N SER A 215 1.80 9.66 -11.20
CA SER A 215 2.88 9.46 -12.17
C SER A 215 3.83 10.66 -12.32
N GLY A 216 3.63 11.71 -11.53
CA GLY A 216 4.52 12.86 -11.41
C GLY A 216 3.92 13.95 -10.51
N GLY A 217 4.70 15.00 -10.21
CA GLY A 217 4.25 16.10 -9.35
C GLY A 217 4.38 15.81 -7.85
N THR A 218 3.64 16.59 -7.05
CA THR A 218 3.61 16.52 -5.59
C THR A 218 2.18 16.37 -5.09
N LEU A 219 1.95 15.41 -4.20
CA LEU A 219 0.72 15.22 -3.43
C LEU A 219 1.04 15.41 -1.95
N ASN A 220 0.41 16.39 -1.32
CA ASN A 220 0.53 16.63 0.11
C ASN A 220 -0.81 16.37 0.79
N THR A 221 -0.81 15.47 1.77
CA THR A 221 -1.96 15.17 2.62
C THR A 221 -1.62 15.24 4.09
N ASN A 222 -2.61 15.46 4.96
CA ASN A 222 -2.46 15.19 6.39
C ASN A 222 -2.81 13.75 6.70
N SER A 223 -3.76 13.17 5.98
CA SER A 223 -4.06 11.75 6.05
C SER A 223 -4.46 11.22 4.68
N THR A 224 -4.01 10.02 4.36
CA THR A 224 -4.47 9.26 3.20
C THR A 224 -5.13 7.98 3.69
N THR A 225 -6.37 7.74 3.28
CA THR A 225 -7.09 6.52 3.62
C THR A 225 -7.56 5.81 2.36
N LEU A 226 -7.16 4.55 2.24
CA LEU A 226 -7.61 3.61 1.22
C LEU A 226 -8.70 2.73 1.82
N ARG A 227 -9.86 2.63 1.19
CA ARG A 227 -11.02 1.87 1.71
C ARG A 227 -11.55 0.91 0.66
N TYR A 228 -12.13 -0.20 1.10
CA TYR A 228 -12.77 -1.17 0.20
C TYR A 228 -11.81 -1.63 -0.91
N GLN A 229 -12.27 -1.73 -2.16
CA GLN A 229 -11.45 -2.06 -3.33
C GLN A 229 -10.74 -0.82 -3.92
N SER A 230 -9.98 -0.09 -3.12
CA SER A 230 -9.27 1.11 -3.60
C SER A 230 -7.81 0.83 -3.95
N TRP A 231 -7.34 1.35 -5.07
CA TRP A 231 -5.94 1.25 -5.50
C TRP A 231 -5.29 2.63 -5.58
N PHE A 232 -4.20 2.78 -4.84
CA PHE A 232 -3.29 3.91 -4.99
C PHE A 232 -2.00 3.41 -5.63
N THR A 233 -1.70 3.87 -6.85
CA THR A 233 -0.48 3.51 -7.57
C THR A 233 0.39 4.75 -7.78
N GLN A 234 1.59 4.72 -7.20
CA GLN A 234 2.62 5.74 -7.37
C GLN A 234 3.70 5.22 -8.31
N ASN A 235 3.70 5.70 -9.56
CA ASN A 235 4.74 5.38 -10.54
C ASN A 235 5.93 6.35 -10.49
N SER A 236 5.73 7.58 -9.99
CA SER A 236 6.76 8.61 -9.81
C SER A 236 6.21 9.72 -8.88
N GLY A 237 6.89 10.86 -8.81
CA GLY A 237 6.46 12.03 -8.02
C GLY A 237 6.71 11.86 -6.52
N VAL A 238 6.19 12.81 -5.74
CA VAL A 238 6.33 12.85 -4.28
C VAL A 238 4.94 12.80 -3.65
N HIS A 239 4.75 11.89 -2.69
CA HIS A 239 3.58 11.83 -1.84
C HIS A 239 4.01 11.99 -0.39
N THR A 240 3.62 13.11 0.22
CA THR A 240 3.87 13.39 1.63
C THR A 240 2.57 13.28 2.39
N VAL A 241 2.52 12.35 3.34
CA VAL A 241 1.42 12.18 4.30
C VAL A 241 1.91 12.70 5.65
N ASN A 242 1.43 13.86 6.08
CA ASN A 242 1.87 14.49 7.33
C ASN A 242 1.42 13.74 8.60
N GLY A 243 0.44 12.86 8.47
CA GLY A 243 -0.08 11.99 9.53
C GLY A 243 -0.08 10.54 9.06
N ASN A 244 -1.24 9.89 9.07
CA ASN A 244 -1.32 8.45 8.83
C ASN A 244 -1.68 8.09 7.39
N LEU A 245 -1.11 6.98 6.92
CA LEU A 245 -1.57 6.22 5.78
C LEU A 245 -2.39 5.02 6.30
N ASP A 246 -3.71 5.11 6.16
CA ASP A 246 -4.65 4.12 6.68
C ASP A 246 -5.16 3.20 5.55
N LEU A 247 -5.04 1.89 5.72
CA LEU A 247 -5.66 0.88 4.85
C LEU A 247 -6.88 0.30 5.58
N TYR A 248 -8.07 0.79 5.24
CA TYR A 248 -9.32 0.43 5.89
C TYR A 248 -9.95 -0.80 5.23
N LYS A 249 -10.01 -1.91 5.96
CA LYS A 249 -10.70 -3.12 5.53
C LYS A 249 -12.19 -3.00 5.81
N HIS A 250 -13.03 -3.11 4.79
CA HIS A 250 -14.48 -3.17 4.98
C HIS A 250 -15.00 -4.60 4.84
N ASN A 251 -16.11 -4.94 5.50
CA ASN A 251 -16.63 -6.32 5.56
C ASN A 251 -17.36 -6.77 4.27
N SER A 252 -17.56 -5.87 3.30
CA SER A 252 -18.54 -6.08 2.23
C SER A 252 -17.96 -6.56 0.90
N THR A 253 -16.69 -6.27 0.59
CA THR A 253 -15.82 -6.85 -0.45
C THR A 253 -14.69 -5.86 -0.78
N GLY A 254 -13.51 -6.35 -1.12
CA GLY A 254 -12.41 -5.56 -1.66
C GLY A 254 -11.29 -5.28 -0.66
N SER A 255 -10.06 -5.36 -1.18
CA SER A 255 -8.82 -5.17 -0.44
C SER A 255 -8.17 -3.83 -0.81
N PRO A 256 -7.93 -2.91 0.13
CA PRO A 256 -7.21 -1.68 -0.15
C PRO A 256 -5.73 -1.97 -0.46
N GLN A 257 -5.20 -1.30 -1.49
CA GLN A 257 -3.84 -1.51 -1.94
C GLN A 257 -3.09 -0.20 -2.18
N TYR A 258 -1.91 -0.08 -1.57
CA TYR A 258 -0.93 0.94 -1.89
C TYR A 258 0.24 0.32 -2.67
N ARG A 259 0.59 0.88 -3.82
CA ARG A 259 1.67 0.40 -4.67
C ARG A 259 2.65 1.51 -5.02
N LEU A 260 3.85 1.43 -4.45
CA LEU A 260 4.97 2.30 -4.77
C LEU A 260 5.85 1.63 -5.83
N ARG A 261 5.86 2.15 -7.06
CA ARG A 261 6.68 1.67 -8.19
C ARG A 261 7.84 2.61 -8.52
N GLY A 262 7.81 3.83 -8.00
CA GLY A 262 8.80 4.88 -8.21
C GLY A 262 8.47 6.14 -7.42
N GLY A 263 9.36 7.13 -7.45
CA GLY A 263 9.19 8.38 -6.69
C GLY A 263 9.48 8.24 -5.19
N SER A 264 8.91 9.12 -4.38
CA SER A 264 9.08 9.12 -2.92
C SER A 264 7.73 9.14 -2.21
N LEU A 265 7.53 8.22 -1.26
CA LEU A 265 6.46 8.24 -0.28
C LEU A 265 7.07 8.54 1.10
N GLN A 266 6.63 9.63 1.72
CA GLN A 266 6.97 10.01 3.09
C GLN A 266 5.72 10.01 3.96
N VAL A 267 5.73 9.25 5.06
CA VAL A 267 4.64 9.20 6.04
C VAL A 267 5.15 9.68 7.41
N ASN A 268 4.76 10.88 7.82
CA ASN A 268 5.17 11.48 9.10
C ASN A 268 4.36 10.96 10.30
N GLY A 269 3.59 9.89 10.11
CA GLY A 269 2.86 9.16 11.15
C GLY A 269 2.93 7.66 10.90
N ASN A 270 1.83 6.97 11.18
CA ASN A 270 1.75 5.51 11.08
C ASN A 270 1.27 5.07 9.69
N ILE A 271 1.72 3.88 9.29
CA ILE A 271 1.13 3.11 8.19
C ILE A 271 0.40 1.95 8.84
N ARG A 272 -0.94 1.96 8.78
CA ARG A 272 -1.70 1.00 9.56
C ARG A 272 -2.94 0.52 8.87
N GLU A 273 -3.33 -0.67 9.27
CA GLU A 273 -4.64 -1.19 8.97
C GLU A 273 -5.70 -0.64 9.91
N ILE A 274 -6.90 -0.44 9.38
CA ILE A 274 -8.10 -0.15 10.17
C ILE A 274 -9.11 -1.26 9.93
N ASN A 275 -9.73 -1.73 11.02
CA ASN A 275 -10.67 -2.86 11.09
C ASN A 275 -10.02 -4.24 10.83
N PRO A 276 -9.16 -4.72 11.76
CA PRO A 276 -8.45 -5.99 11.62
C PRO A 276 -9.35 -7.22 11.63
N ASN A 277 -10.59 -7.10 12.11
CA ASN A 277 -11.55 -8.21 12.14
C ASN A 277 -12.21 -8.49 10.78
N SER A 278 -11.89 -7.72 9.74
CA SER A 278 -12.38 -7.98 8.38
C SER A 278 -11.63 -9.14 7.74
N THR A 279 -12.34 -9.93 6.92
CA THR A 279 -11.75 -11.02 6.11
C THR A 279 -11.06 -10.52 4.84
N GLN A 280 -11.15 -9.23 4.53
CA GLN A 280 -10.43 -8.63 3.41
C GLN A 280 -8.94 -8.52 3.75
N THR A 281 -8.14 -8.12 2.75
CA THR A 281 -6.69 -7.95 2.93
C THR A 281 -6.25 -6.50 2.76
N SER A 282 -5.35 -6.02 3.61
CA SER A 282 -4.60 -4.79 3.37
C SER A 282 -3.26 -5.14 2.71
N THR A 283 -2.84 -4.40 1.68
CA THR A 283 -1.58 -4.70 1.00
C THR A 283 -0.78 -3.47 0.64
N ILE A 284 0.52 -3.52 0.95
CA ILE A 284 1.51 -2.55 0.55
C ILE A 284 2.54 -3.24 -0.34
N TYR A 285 2.77 -2.65 -1.51
CA TYR A 285 3.83 -3.06 -2.43
C TYR A 285 4.90 -1.97 -2.52
N VAL A 286 6.14 -2.33 -2.22
CA VAL A 286 7.35 -1.55 -2.47
C VAL A 286 8.06 -2.16 -3.68
N ASP A 287 7.56 -1.82 -4.86
CA ASP A 287 8.00 -2.25 -6.19
C ASP A 287 8.90 -1.17 -6.84
N GLY A 288 9.71 -0.47 -6.04
CA GLY A 288 10.58 0.63 -6.46
C GLY A 288 10.41 1.89 -5.59
N GLY A 289 11.00 3.00 -6.02
CA GLY A 289 10.92 4.28 -5.30
C GLY A 289 11.58 4.26 -3.92
N THR A 290 11.21 5.21 -3.07
CA THR A 290 11.66 5.30 -1.67
C THR A 290 10.46 5.46 -0.76
N LEU A 291 10.35 4.58 0.25
CA LEU A 291 9.37 4.69 1.33
C LEU A 291 10.09 5.09 2.62
N THR A 292 9.64 6.18 3.24
CA THR A 292 10.08 6.59 4.59
C THR A 292 8.89 6.80 5.49
N HIS A 293 9.00 6.41 6.75
CA HIS A 293 8.04 6.78 7.77
C HIS A 293 8.70 7.05 9.12
N THR A 294 7.98 7.77 9.99
CA THR A 294 8.46 8.11 11.35
C THR A 294 7.68 7.41 12.45
N GLY A 295 6.43 6.99 12.19
CA GLY A 295 5.63 6.18 13.11
C GLY A 295 5.84 4.67 12.91
N SER A 296 4.85 3.88 13.28
CA SER A 296 4.85 2.41 13.13
C SER A 296 4.27 1.95 11.79
N ILE A 297 4.67 0.76 11.35
CA ILE A 297 3.85 -0.09 10.48
C ILE A 297 3.14 -1.10 11.37
N SER A 298 1.80 -1.18 11.29
CA SER A 298 1.04 -2.08 12.18
C SER A 298 -0.22 -2.66 11.54
N GLY A 299 -0.39 -3.98 11.71
CA GLY A 299 -1.59 -4.70 11.31
C GLY A 299 -1.76 -4.87 9.80
N ILE A 300 -0.71 -4.65 9.01
CA ILE A 300 -0.80 -4.81 7.56
C ILE A 300 -0.76 -6.30 7.22
N ASP A 301 -1.75 -6.80 6.48
CA ASP A 301 -1.83 -8.23 6.14
C ASP A 301 -0.69 -8.65 5.20
N TYR A 302 -0.38 -7.83 4.19
CA TYR A 302 0.69 -8.12 3.24
C TYR A 302 1.60 -6.92 3.02
N PHE A 303 2.88 -7.07 3.36
CA PHE A 303 3.94 -6.14 2.99
C PHE A 303 4.90 -6.83 2.02
N ARG A 304 4.91 -6.35 0.77
CA ARG A 304 5.63 -6.99 -0.34
C ARG A 304 6.72 -6.08 -0.87
N ILE A 305 7.95 -6.56 -0.90
CA ILE A 305 9.10 -5.82 -1.39
C ILE A 305 9.59 -6.48 -2.68
N GLY A 306 9.62 -5.74 -3.78
CA GLY A 306 10.17 -6.23 -5.03
C GLY A 306 9.32 -7.29 -5.75
N ASN A 307 8.00 -7.25 -5.63
CA ASN A 307 7.08 -8.28 -6.12
C ASN A 307 7.00 -8.31 -7.66
N THR A 308 6.78 -7.16 -8.30
CA THR A 308 6.67 -7.09 -9.78
C THR A 308 7.75 -6.27 -10.46
N LEU A 309 8.39 -5.38 -9.71
CA LEU A 309 9.55 -4.61 -10.11
C LEU A 309 10.55 -4.67 -8.97
N SER A 310 11.81 -4.38 -9.23
CA SER A 310 12.80 -4.33 -8.15
C SER A 310 12.45 -3.26 -7.13
N GLY A 311 12.53 -3.61 -5.85
CA GLY A 311 12.22 -2.72 -4.74
C GLY A 311 13.15 -2.98 -3.55
N SER A 312 13.34 -1.95 -2.75
CA SER A 312 14.09 -2.02 -1.51
C SER A 312 13.34 -1.27 -0.42
N TYR A 313 13.37 -1.79 0.80
CA TYR A 313 12.78 -1.16 1.94
C TYR A 313 13.71 -1.25 3.15
N THR A 314 14.00 -0.10 3.75
CA THR A 314 14.71 0.01 5.02
C THR A 314 13.71 0.14 6.14
N VAL A 315 13.73 -0.82 7.07
CA VAL A 315 12.97 -0.75 8.32
C VAL A 315 13.37 0.52 9.06
N ASN A 316 12.40 1.38 9.29
CA ASN A 316 12.55 2.65 9.99
C ASN A 316 11.33 2.92 10.88
N GLY A 317 11.30 4.07 11.56
CA GLY A 317 10.22 4.43 12.46
C GLY A 317 10.35 3.78 13.84
N THR A 318 9.22 3.45 14.47
CA THR A 318 9.18 2.95 15.86
C THR A 318 8.94 1.45 15.98
N SER A 319 8.26 0.84 15.01
CA SER A 319 8.01 -0.60 14.93
C SER A 319 7.55 -1.01 13.54
N PHE A 320 7.78 -2.27 13.18
CA PHE A 320 7.35 -2.87 11.93
C PHE A 320 6.62 -4.19 12.21
N GLN A 321 5.28 -4.18 12.14
CA GLN A 321 4.43 -5.33 12.43
C GLN A 321 3.50 -5.63 11.25
N VAL A 322 3.64 -6.82 10.68
CA VAL A 322 2.88 -7.27 9.51
C VAL A 322 2.48 -8.74 9.66
N GLU A 323 1.40 -9.18 9.01
CA GLU A 323 1.07 -10.60 9.04
C GLU A 323 1.96 -11.38 8.07
N ASN A 324 2.02 -10.95 6.81
CA ASN A 324 2.82 -11.57 5.76
C ASN A 324 3.87 -10.57 5.25
N LEU A 325 5.15 -10.93 5.40
CA LEU A 325 6.28 -10.20 4.81
C LEU A 325 6.86 -11.03 3.67
N GLU A 326 6.76 -10.52 2.43
CA GLU A 326 7.28 -11.20 1.25
C GLU A 326 8.39 -10.35 0.59
N ILE A 327 9.58 -10.93 0.44
CA ILE A 327 10.75 -10.28 -0.14
C ILE A 327 11.13 -10.96 -1.46
N GLY A 328 11.11 -10.18 -2.54
CA GLY A 328 11.40 -10.61 -3.90
C GLY A 328 10.17 -11.08 -4.66
N GLY A 329 10.28 -11.11 -5.99
CA GLY A 329 9.23 -11.64 -6.88
C GLY A 329 9.58 -12.99 -7.47
N THR A 330 8.58 -13.64 -8.05
CA THR A 330 8.69 -14.99 -8.66
C THR A 330 9.38 -15.02 -10.02
N THR A 331 9.66 -13.85 -10.60
CA THR A 331 10.23 -13.72 -11.96
C THR A 331 11.68 -13.23 -11.89
N SER A 332 11.93 -11.96 -12.21
CA SER A 332 13.25 -11.32 -12.24
C SER A 332 13.35 -10.10 -11.32
N SER A 333 12.26 -9.69 -10.66
CA SER A 333 12.27 -8.57 -9.74
C SER A 333 12.97 -8.92 -8.43
N THR A 334 13.88 -8.07 -8.00
CA THR A 334 14.61 -8.23 -6.74
C THR A 334 13.91 -7.48 -5.62
N GLY A 335 13.73 -8.13 -4.47
CA GLY A 335 13.28 -7.48 -3.25
C GLY A 335 14.42 -7.41 -2.27
N HIS A 336 14.64 -6.26 -1.63
CA HIS A 336 15.71 -6.09 -0.66
C HIS A 336 15.17 -5.51 0.64
N LEU A 337 15.16 -6.32 1.69
CA LEU A 337 14.85 -5.89 3.05
C LEU A 337 16.13 -5.44 3.75
N ILE A 338 16.11 -4.26 4.37
CA ILE A 338 17.24 -3.69 5.10
C ILE A 338 16.78 -3.39 6.53
N ILE A 339 17.39 -4.06 7.53
CA ILE A 339 17.18 -3.79 8.95
C ILE A 339 18.44 -3.11 9.48
N SER A 340 18.54 -1.79 9.32
CA SER A 340 19.76 -1.04 9.68
C SER A 340 19.86 -0.65 11.15
N ASP A 341 18.75 -0.76 11.89
CA ASP A 341 18.66 -0.43 13.31
C ASP A 341 18.05 -1.62 14.06
N ALA A 342 18.89 -2.33 14.81
CA ALA A 342 18.49 -3.51 15.58
C ALA A 342 17.55 -3.18 16.76
N THR A 343 17.38 -1.89 17.10
CA THR A 343 16.48 -1.47 18.19
C THR A 343 15.01 -1.37 17.76
N ILE A 344 14.73 -1.42 16.44
CA ILE A 344 13.37 -1.37 15.92
C ILE A 344 12.77 -2.78 15.95
N PRO A 345 11.67 -3.02 16.69
CA PRO A 345 11.03 -4.32 16.72
C PRO A 345 10.40 -4.63 15.35
N VAL A 346 10.79 -5.77 14.78
CA VAL A 346 10.19 -6.36 13.59
C VAL A 346 9.38 -7.56 14.03
N GLU A 347 8.09 -7.59 13.71
CA GLU A 347 7.18 -8.67 14.06
C GLU A 347 6.46 -9.17 12.80
N VAL A 348 6.45 -10.48 12.62
CA VAL A 348 5.71 -11.18 11.59
C VAL A 348 4.81 -12.19 12.27
N SER A 349 3.50 -12.13 12.00
CA SER A 349 2.49 -12.93 12.73
C SER A 349 1.78 -14.02 11.91
N LYS A 350 2.11 -14.17 10.62
CA LYS A 350 1.68 -15.34 9.81
C LYS A 350 2.79 -15.93 8.96
N LYS A 351 3.54 -15.10 8.22
CA LYS A 351 4.52 -15.62 7.26
C LYS A 351 5.63 -14.67 6.87
N LEU A 352 6.87 -15.14 6.97
CA LEU A 352 8.05 -14.50 6.38
C LEU A 352 8.51 -15.32 5.18
N THR A 353 8.47 -14.73 3.98
CA THR A 353 8.87 -15.39 2.74
C THR A 353 10.01 -14.66 2.05
N PHE A 354 11.11 -15.35 1.79
CA PHE A 354 12.15 -14.91 0.85
C PHE A 354 11.96 -15.65 -0.48
N ASN A 355 11.35 -14.98 -1.47
CA ASN A 355 11.22 -15.51 -2.83
C ASN A 355 12.60 -15.61 -3.51
N LYS A 356 12.74 -16.35 -4.63
CA LYS A 356 14.00 -16.60 -5.37
C LYS A 356 14.94 -15.39 -5.58
N ASN A 357 14.38 -14.18 -5.63
CA ASN A 357 15.11 -12.94 -5.85
C ASN A 357 15.10 -11.99 -4.64
N GLY A 358 14.81 -12.50 -3.45
CA GLY A 358 14.95 -11.78 -2.20
C GLY A 358 16.41 -11.45 -1.88
N GLN A 359 16.60 -10.50 -0.98
CA GLN A 359 17.87 -10.11 -0.42
C GLN A 359 17.63 -9.54 0.98
N LEU A 360 18.55 -9.83 1.89
CA LEU A 360 18.57 -9.30 3.24
C LEU A 360 19.85 -8.50 3.48
N THR A 361 19.70 -7.37 4.15
CA THR A 361 20.79 -6.70 4.88
C THR A 361 20.32 -6.47 6.30
N ALA A 362 21.09 -6.92 7.28
CA ALA A 362 20.73 -6.82 8.69
C ALA A 362 21.91 -6.28 9.49
N ALA A 363 21.63 -5.30 10.34
CA ALA A 363 22.54 -4.84 11.37
C ALA A 363 22.81 -5.97 12.36
N GLU A 364 23.98 -5.94 12.99
CA GLU A 364 24.35 -6.87 14.04
C GLU A 364 23.28 -6.89 15.15
N ASN A 365 22.87 -8.10 15.57
CA ASN A 365 21.81 -8.33 16.56
C ASN A 365 20.41 -7.87 16.12
N ALA A 366 20.14 -7.72 14.82
CA ALA A 366 18.78 -7.47 14.35
C ALA A 366 17.87 -8.64 14.76
N VAL A 367 16.63 -8.33 15.16
CA VAL A 367 15.67 -9.32 15.65
C VAL A 367 14.40 -9.28 14.83
N ILE A 368 13.89 -10.44 14.43
CA ILE A 368 12.51 -10.61 13.96
C ILE A 368 11.78 -11.56 14.90
N HIS A 369 10.68 -11.07 15.45
CA HIS A 369 9.74 -11.83 16.25
C HIS A 369 8.73 -12.53 15.33
N MET A 370 8.63 -13.85 15.46
CA MET A 370 7.77 -14.75 14.70
C MET A 370 6.64 -15.21 15.63
N THR A 371 5.52 -14.49 15.61
CA THR A 371 4.40 -14.63 16.58
C THR A 371 3.29 -15.54 16.03
N GLY A 372 3.66 -16.76 15.61
CA GLY A 372 2.77 -17.72 14.94
C GLY A 372 2.96 -17.67 13.42
N SER A 373 4.23 -17.72 12.99
CA SER A 373 4.63 -17.46 11.62
C SER A 373 5.45 -18.57 10.99
N ALA A 374 5.07 -18.96 9.78
CA ALA A 374 5.93 -19.77 8.92
C ALA A 374 7.14 -18.96 8.41
N PHE A 375 8.29 -19.62 8.30
CA PHE A 375 9.46 -19.12 7.57
C PHE A 375 9.63 -19.93 6.29
N GLU A 376 9.50 -19.27 5.13
CA GLU A 376 9.67 -19.89 3.82
C GLU A 376 10.86 -19.28 3.08
N ASN A 377 11.85 -20.11 2.78
CA ASN A 377 13.00 -19.74 1.99
C ASN A 377 12.94 -20.40 0.60
N PHE A 378 12.77 -19.59 -0.44
CA PHE A 378 12.82 -20.04 -1.84
C PHE A 378 14.14 -19.60 -2.50
N MET A 379 15.08 -19.07 -1.73
CA MET A 379 16.33 -18.52 -2.26
C MET A 379 17.23 -19.63 -2.76
N GLN A 380 17.84 -19.41 -3.93
CA GLN A 380 18.81 -20.34 -4.52
C GLN A 380 20.24 -19.78 -4.51
N ASN A 381 20.40 -18.56 -3.99
CA ASN A 381 21.70 -17.90 -3.89
C ASN A 381 21.95 -17.48 -2.43
N PRO A 382 22.72 -18.26 -1.66
CA PRO A 382 22.99 -17.96 -0.26
C PRO A 382 23.75 -16.64 -0.05
N ALA A 383 24.51 -16.16 -1.03
CA ALA A 383 25.22 -14.88 -0.92
C ALA A 383 24.29 -13.66 -0.78
N ARG A 384 23.02 -13.78 -1.19
CA ARG A 384 22.00 -12.72 -0.99
C ARG A 384 21.40 -12.70 0.42
N MET A 385 21.73 -13.71 1.22
CA MET A 385 21.26 -13.91 2.59
C MET A 385 22.44 -14.00 3.57
N ASN A 386 23.62 -13.49 3.19
CA ASN A 386 24.82 -13.54 4.03
C ASN A 386 24.62 -12.88 5.40
N ASP A 387 23.77 -11.85 5.46
CA ASP A 387 23.46 -11.13 6.69
C ASP A 387 22.43 -11.86 7.58
N LEU A 388 22.01 -13.09 7.25
CA LEU A 388 21.35 -13.96 8.22
C LEU A 388 22.25 -14.22 9.44
N LEU A 389 23.58 -14.17 9.26
CA LEU A 389 24.57 -14.22 10.34
C LEU A 389 24.56 -12.99 11.26
N ASN A 390 23.71 -12.00 11.00
CA ASN A 390 23.47 -10.87 11.91
C ASN A 390 22.05 -10.89 12.49
N LEU A 391 21.23 -11.89 12.12
CA LEU A 391 19.80 -11.93 12.37
C LEU A 391 19.43 -12.99 13.41
N SER A 392 18.71 -12.56 14.44
CA SER A 392 18.01 -13.42 15.37
C SER A 392 16.55 -13.61 14.94
N LEU A 393 16.09 -14.86 14.80
CA LEU A 393 14.67 -15.19 14.66
C LEU A 393 14.15 -15.78 15.98
N ILE A 394 13.09 -15.19 16.52
CA ILE A 394 12.46 -15.62 17.77
C ILE A 394 11.06 -16.17 17.46
N PHE A 395 10.86 -17.47 17.60
CA PHE A 395 9.55 -18.12 17.44
C PHE A 395 8.82 -18.16 18.77
N GLU A 396 7.64 -17.54 18.83
CA GLU A 396 6.87 -17.33 20.05
C GLU A 396 5.36 -17.17 19.78
N GLY A 397 4.82 -17.96 18.84
CA GLY A 397 3.38 -17.98 18.54
C GLY A 397 2.48 -18.52 19.65
N GLY A 398 3.02 -19.38 20.51
CA GLY A 398 2.28 -20.02 21.60
C GLY A 398 2.07 -21.52 21.38
N LEU A 399 1.19 -22.12 22.19
CA LEU A 399 1.01 -23.58 22.20
C LEU A 399 0.24 -24.11 20.98
N GLU A 400 -0.56 -23.28 20.31
CA GLU A 400 -1.44 -23.72 19.22
C GLU A 400 -0.75 -23.70 17.85
N ASP A 401 0.34 -22.94 17.72
CA ASP A 401 1.04 -22.72 16.46
C ASP A 401 2.30 -23.58 16.38
N LEU A 402 2.29 -24.58 15.47
CA LEU A 402 3.50 -25.30 15.08
C LEU A 402 4.00 -24.70 13.77
N ASP A 403 4.99 -23.82 13.88
CA ASP A 403 5.47 -23.03 12.77
C ASP A 403 6.44 -23.84 11.90
N PRO A 404 6.21 -23.95 10.57
CA PRO A 404 7.17 -24.57 9.68
C PRO A 404 8.35 -23.63 9.42
N PHE A 405 9.56 -24.19 9.47
CA PHE A 405 10.81 -23.52 9.12
C PHE A 405 11.44 -24.22 7.92
N GLU A 406 11.37 -23.58 6.77
CA GLU A 406 12.05 -24.04 5.56
C GLU A 406 13.57 -23.90 5.73
N VAL A 407 14.27 -25.03 5.71
CA VAL A 407 15.74 -25.04 5.68
C VAL A 407 16.23 -24.76 4.25
N GLY A 408 17.53 -24.46 4.09
CA GLY A 408 18.08 -24.13 2.77
C GLY A 408 19.56 -24.47 2.58
N GLY A 409 20.24 -24.87 3.65
CA GLY A 409 21.66 -25.17 3.62
C GLY A 409 21.93 -26.58 3.09
N ARG A 410 23.04 -26.78 2.38
CA ARG A 410 23.56 -28.13 2.11
C ARG A 410 23.95 -28.78 3.42
N ASP A 411 23.63 -30.05 3.57
CA ASP A 411 24.19 -30.85 4.66
C ASP A 411 25.67 -31.17 4.36
N LEU A 412 26.56 -30.48 5.07
CA LEU A 412 28.02 -30.60 5.05
C LEU A 412 28.53 -31.22 6.35
N GLY A 413 27.62 -31.57 7.28
CA GLY A 413 27.96 -31.98 8.63
C GLY A 413 28.39 -30.83 9.54
N ALA A 414 28.83 -31.19 10.74
CA ALA A 414 29.25 -30.25 11.79
C ALA A 414 30.68 -29.72 11.54
N ILE A 415 30.86 -28.99 10.43
CA ILE A 415 32.13 -28.36 10.02
C ILE A 415 31.93 -26.86 9.74
N GLU A 416 33.03 -26.10 9.74
CA GLU A 416 33.01 -24.63 9.62
C GLU A 416 32.39 -24.16 8.30
N GLU A 417 32.64 -24.89 7.21
CA GLU A 417 32.11 -24.62 5.88
C GLU A 417 30.58 -24.65 5.84
N GLY A 418 29.92 -25.30 6.80
CA GLY A 418 28.47 -25.27 6.98
C GLY A 418 27.91 -23.88 7.29
N TRP A 419 28.73 -22.98 7.84
CA TRP A 419 28.34 -21.60 8.16
C TRP A 419 28.71 -20.58 7.07
N ASP A 420 29.48 -20.98 6.06
CA ASP A 420 29.96 -20.08 5.01
C ASP A 420 29.10 -20.21 3.74
N PHE A 421 28.41 -19.13 3.35
CA PHE A 421 27.52 -19.09 2.18
C PHE A 421 26.56 -20.29 2.07
N ASN A 422 25.92 -20.68 3.17
CA ASN A 422 25.05 -21.85 3.23
C ASN A 422 23.71 -21.60 3.96
N PHE A 423 23.20 -20.37 3.86
CA PHE A 423 21.99 -19.91 4.58
C PHE A 423 22.07 -20.06 6.10
N ALA A 424 23.29 -20.11 6.66
CA ALA A 424 23.49 -20.09 8.09
C ALA A 424 23.01 -18.77 8.68
N MET A 425 22.46 -18.84 9.88
CA MET A 425 21.96 -17.67 10.61
C MET A 425 22.62 -17.53 11.97
N ASP A 426 22.52 -16.34 12.56
CA ASP A 426 23.07 -16.07 13.88
C ASP A 426 22.33 -16.86 14.95
N THR A 427 21.15 -16.37 15.36
CA THR A 427 20.44 -16.93 16.51
C THR A 427 19.07 -17.43 16.10
N LEU A 428 18.79 -18.71 16.41
CA LEU A 428 17.43 -19.24 16.41
C LEU A 428 16.98 -19.41 17.86
N THR A 429 15.89 -18.74 18.22
CA THR A 429 15.29 -18.84 19.54
C THR A 429 13.88 -19.41 19.45
N LEU A 430 13.61 -20.45 20.24
CA LEU A 430 12.26 -20.97 20.43
C LEU A 430 11.79 -20.61 21.83
N GLY A 431 10.85 -19.68 21.91
CA GLY A 431 10.30 -19.14 23.14
C GLY A 431 10.89 -17.77 23.47
N GLY A 432 10.04 -16.84 23.89
CA GLY A 432 10.38 -15.47 24.23
C GLY A 432 9.39 -14.94 25.25
N VAL A 433 8.49 -14.07 24.80
CA VAL A 433 7.29 -13.67 25.54
C VAL A 433 6.30 -14.83 25.68
N ASN A 434 6.21 -15.70 24.67
CA ASN A 434 5.41 -16.93 24.69
C ASN A 434 6.26 -18.17 24.35
N ILE A 435 5.63 -19.35 24.40
CA ILE A 435 6.24 -20.61 23.98
C ILE A 435 6.42 -20.63 22.46
N GLY A 436 7.57 -21.11 21.99
CA GLY A 436 7.84 -21.34 20.56
C GLY A 436 7.67 -22.81 20.20
N ARG A 437 6.97 -23.11 19.11
CA ARG A 437 6.94 -24.45 18.54
C ARG A 437 7.31 -24.40 17.07
N LEU A 438 8.35 -25.13 16.69
CA LEU A 438 8.95 -25.10 15.36
C LEU A 438 9.05 -26.52 14.80
N GLN A 439 8.72 -26.69 13.52
CA GLN A 439 9.01 -27.91 12.76
C GLN A 439 9.91 -27.56 11.58
N LEU A 440 11.04 -28.25 11.44
CA LEU A 440 11.87 -28.10 10.25
C LEU A 440 11.20 -28.77 9.04
N VAL A 441 11.28 -28.12 7.88
CA VAL A 441 10.77 -28.64 6.62
C VAL A 441 11.77 -28.37 5.48
N ASP A 442 11.79 -29.26 4.50
CA ASP A 442 12.60 -29.21 3.28
C ASP A 442 11.62 -29.37 2.10
N THR A 443 10.95 -28.26 1.76
CA THR A 443 9.87 -28.21 0.76
C THR A 443 10.38 -27.68 -0.58
N TYR A 444 11.47 -26.90 -0.55
CA TYR A 444 12.00 -26.16 -1.68
C TYR A 444 13.50 -26.39 -1.85
N ASP A 445 13.88 -26.94 -2.99
CA ASP A 445 15.29 -27.05 -3.39
C ASP A 445 15.95 -25.66 -3.55
N ASN A 446 16.66 -25.26 -2.50
CA ASN A 446 17.45 -24.03 -2.37
C ASN A 446 18.86 -24.23 -2.95
N GLN A 447 19.25 -25.46 -3.30
CA GLN A 447 20.59 -25.85 -3.73
C GLN A 447 20.53 -26.71 -5.00
N LEU A 448 20.11 -26.11 -6.12
CA LEU A 448 19.85 -26.79 -7.40
C LEU A 448 20.99 -27.67 -7.95
N ASP A 449 22.24 -27.44 -7.54
CA ASP A 449 23.44 -28.19 -7.93
C ASP A 449 23.84 -29.28 -6.93
N TRP A 450 23.03 -29.51 -5.89
CA TRP A 450 23.25 -30.50 -4.85
C TRP A 450 22.06 -31.46 -4.73
N VAL A 451 22.31 -32.66 -4.21
CA VAL A 451 21.29 -33.69 -3.99
C VAL A 451 21.45 -34.21 -2.56
N GLY A 452 20.36 -34.17 -1.81
CA GLY A 452 20.29 -34.65 -0.43
C GLY A 452 19.19 -33.91 0.32
N THR A 453 19.06 -34.19 1.62
CA THR A 453 18.17 -33.45 2.51
C THR A 453 18.89 -32.21 3.01
N GLU A 454 18.27 -31.05 2.84
CA GLU A 454 18.84 -29.79 3.31
C GLU A 454 18.97 -29.78 4.85
N ALA A 455 19.80 -28.88 5.37
CA ALA A 455 20.11 -28.77 6.80
C ALA A 455 20.05 -27.32 7.27
N LEU A 456 19.86 -27.16 8.58
CA LEU A 456 19.87 -25.86 9.26
C LEU A 456 21.18 -25.65 10.01
N TYR A 457 21.81 -24.49 9.81
CA TYR A 457 22.99 -24.05 10.55
C TYR A 457 22.67 -22.76 11.31
N VAL A 458 22.88 -22.80 12.62
CA VAL A 458 22.69 -21.64 13.50
C VAL A 458 23.96 -21.42 14.31
N ASP A 459 24.36 -20.17 14.56
CA ASP A 459 25.46 -19.91 15.49
C ASP A 459 25.02 -20.27 16.91
N THR A 460 23.90 -19.69 17.35
CA THR A 460 23.31 -19.90 18.66
C THR A 460 21.90 -20.47 18.55
N LEU A 461 21.66 -21.63 19.16
CA LEU A 461 20.34 -22.21 19.36
C LEU A 461 19.90 -21.95 20.80
N VAL A 462 18.80 -21.19 20.98
CA VAL A 462 18.18 -20.96 22.29
C VAL A 462 16.86 -21.71 22.35
N LEU A 463 16.75 -22.63 23.31
CA LEU A 463 15.58 -23.44 23.54
C LEU A 463 14.94 -23.00 24.86
N GLY A 464 13.89 -22.19 24.77
CA GLY A 464 13.10 -21.73 25.90
C GLY A 464 12.36 -22.88 26.61
N ALA A 465 12.01 -22.66 27.88
CA ALA A 465 11.26 -23.64 28.65
C ALA A 465 9.91 -23.95 27.97
N GLU A 466 9.53 -25.23 27.95
CA GLU A 466 8.27 -25.73 27.37
C GLU A 466 8.12 -25.56 25.85
N SER A 467 9.10 -24.92 25.18
CA SER A 467 9.16 -24.86 23.72
C SER A 467 9.31 -26.25 23.09
N TYR A 468 8.99 -26.34 21.81
CA TYR A 468 8.96 -27.60 21.07
C TYR A 468 9.72 -27.45 19.75
N LEU A 469 10.73 -28.29 19.53
CA LEU A 469 11.48 -28.37 18.27
C LEU A 469 11.29 -29.75 17.66
N ASP A 470 10.64 -29.82 16.50
CA ASP A 470 10.56 -31.04 15.70
C ASP A 470 11.54 -30.96 14.52
N LEU A 471 12.52 -31.84 14.52
CA LEU A 471 13.53 -31.90 13.45
C LEU A 471 13.01 -32.58 12.19
N ASN A 472 11.92 -33.37 12.26
CA ASN A 472 11.23 -33.93 11.10
C ASN A 472 12.16 -34.55 10.02
N GLY A 473 13.19 -35.29 10.45
CA GLY A 473 14.14 -35.94 9.54
C GLY A 473 15.31 -35.07 9.09
N ILE A 474 15.37 -33.80 9.48
CA ILE A 474 16.36 -32.80 9.06
C ILE A 474 17.44 -32.60 10.13
N ASN A 475 18.68 -32.36 9.69
CA ASN A 475 19.80 -32.10 10.60
C ASN A 475 19.88 -30.61 10.95
N LEU A 476 20.13 -30.32 12.24
CA LEU A 476 20.40 -28.99 12.77
C LEU A 476 21.80 -28.96 13.39
N TYR A 477 22.62 -28.04 12.89
CA TYR A 477 23.97 -27.78 13.35
C TYR A 477 24.04 -26.46 14.13
N TYR A 478 24.64 -26.48 15.31
CA TYR A 478 24.78 -25.29 16.17
C TYR A 478 26.20 -25.13 16.71
N ARG A 479 26.62 -23.91 17.07
CA ARG A 479 27.88 -23.70 17.82
C ARG A 479 27.62 -23.62 19.32
N THR A 480 26.62 -22.83 19.68
CA THR A 480 26.21 -22.59 21.07
C THR A 480 24.79 -23.09 21.28
N LEU A 481 24.56 -23.87 22.33
CA LEU A 481 23.23 -24.29 22.76
C LEU A 481 22.94 -23.70 24.14
N VAL A 482 21.80 -23.03 24.25
CA VAL A 482 21.20 -22.60 25.51
C VAL A 482 19.89 -23.36 25.68
N ASP A 483 19.93 -24.47 26.42
CA ASP A 483 18.76 -25.31 26.68
C ASP A 483 18.15 -24.99 28.05
N ASN A 484 16.95 -24.41 28.04
CA ASN A 484 16.16 -24.07 29.21
C ASN A 484 14.98 -25.04 29.43
N GLY A 485 15.04 -26.24 28.85
CA GLY A 485 14.04 -27.29 29.04
C GLY A 485 12.96 -27.33 27.95
N ALA A 486 13.36 -27.14 26.69
CA ALA A 486 12.47 -27.44 25.57
C ALA A 486 12.34 -28.96 25.35
N THR A 487 11.29 -29.36 24.66
CA THR A 487 11.17 -30.71 24.11
C THR A 487 11.71 -30.73 22.69
N ILE A 488 12.59 -31.68 22.39
CA ILE A 488 13.13 -31.90 21.04
C ILE A 488 12.63 -33.25 20.56
N ASP A 489 11.89 -33.25 19.45
CA ASP A 489 11.54 -34.46 18.71
C ASP A 489 12.48 -34.60 17.52
N TYR A 490 13.25 -35.68 17.49
CA TYR A 490 14.24 -35.90 16.45
C TYR A 490 13.60 -36.34 15.14
N ASN A 491 12.51 -37.13 15.16
CA ASN A 491 11.83 -37.66 13.98
C ASN A 491 12.74 -38.10 12.80
N GLY A 492 13.91 -38.68 13.11
CA GLY A 492 14.90 -39.14 12.13
C GLY A 492 16.03 -38.17 11.80
N GLY A 493 15.91 -36.90 12.19
CA GLY A 493 16.96 -35.88 12.10
C GLY A 493 17.94 -35.94 13.27
N GLY A 494 18.95 -35.07 13.24
CA GLY A 494 20.00 -35.00 14.26
C GLY A 494 20.31 -33.58 14.69
N LEU A 495 20.70 -33.44 15.96
CA LEU A 495 21.11 -32.18 16.58
C LEU A 495 22.61 -32.24 16.90
N PHE A 496 23.43 -31.52 16.15
CA PHE A 496 24.89 -31.66 16.20
C PHE A 496 25.57 -30.34 16.56
N GLN A 497 26.45 -30.39 17.55
CA GLN A 497 27.31 -29.26 17.85
C GLN A 497 28.52 -29.23 16.90
N LEU A 498 28.90 -28.05 16.42
CA LEU A 498 30.17 -27.85 15.74
C LEU A 498 31.29 -28.36 16.65
N THR A 499 31.89 -29.46 16.24
CA THR A 499 33.05 -29.97 16.95
C THR A 499 34.21 -29.08 16.51
N GLN A 500 34.55 -28.08 17.32
CA GLN A 500 35.80 -27.36 17.12
C GLN A 500 36.89 -28.43 17.00
N ALA A 501 37.55 -28.49 15.84
CA ALA A 501 38.65 -29.41 15.61
C ALA A 501 39.56 -29.26 16.83
N SER A 502 39.56 -30.27 17.70
CA SER A 502 40.18 -30.20 19.01
C SER A 502 41.57 -29.66 18.80
N ALA A 503 41.82 -28.41 19.24
CA ALA A 503 42.95 -27.61 18.78
C ALA A 503 44.18 -28.49 18.79
N ILE A 504 44.62 -28.93 17.60
CA ILE A 504 45.80 -29.77 17.50
C ILE A 504 46.89 -28.88 18.09
N PRO A 505 47.52 -29.25 19.22
CA PRO A 505 48.46 -28.36 19.87
C PRO A 505 49.46 -27.95 18.80
N GLU A 506 49.58 -26.63 18.56
CA GLU A 506 50.46 -26.16 17.50
C GLU A 506 51.82 -26.87 17.65
N PRO A 507 52.54 -27.18 16.55
CA PRO A 507 53.81 -27.89 16.64
C PRO A 507 54.77 -27.28 17.67
N ALA A 508 54.70 -25.97 17.89
CA ALA A 508 55.43 -25.26 18.95
C ALA A 508 55.05 -25.70 20.37
N THR A 509 53.77 -25.95 20.65
CA THR A 509 53.26 -26.48 21.93
C THR A 509 53.72 -27.92 22.15
N LEU A 510 53.74 -28.75 21.09
CA LEU A 510 54.31 -30.11 21.14
C LEU A 510 55.83 -30.09 21.36
N ILE A 511 56.55 -29.17 20.73
CA ILE A 511 58.00 -28.98 20.91
C ILE A 511 58.30 -28.46 22.31
N LEU A 512 57.50 -27.53 22.85
CA LEU A 512 57.69 -26.99 24.20
C LEU A 512 57.39 -28.05 25.28
N MET A 513 56.37 -28.90 25.08
CA MET A 513 56.13 -30.07 25.95
C MET A 513 57.27 -31.09 25.84
N GLY A 514 57.77 -31.36 24.63
CA GLY A 514 58.93 -32.22 24.41
C GLY A 514 60.21 -31.71 25.09
N LEU A 515 60.48 -30.40 25.00
CA LEU A 515 61.63 -29.75 25.64
C LEU A 515 61.46 -29.64 27.16
N GLY A 516 60.24 -29.41 27.66
CA GLY A 516 59.93 -29.37 29.09
C GLY A 516 60.14 -30.73 29.76
N VAL A 517 59.72 -31.83 29.11
CA VAL A 517 59.96 -33.20 29.57
C VAL A 517 61.45 -33.54 29.53
N ALA A 518 62.17 -33.15 28.46
CA ALA A 518 63.62 -33.33 28.38
C ALA A 518 64.39 -32.54 29.46
N GLY A 519 63.91 -31.34 29.82
CA GLY A 519 64.45 -30.53 30.91
C GLY A 519 64.24 -31.12 32.30
N LEU A 520 63.08 -31.76 32.55
CA LEU A 520 62.75 -32.40 33.82
C LEU A 520 63.50 -33.73 34.05
N VAL A 521 63.72 -34.52 33.00
CA VAL A 521 64.51 -35.78 33.08
C VAL A 521 65.98 -35.49 33.44
N ARG A 522 66.50 -34.30 33.13
CA ARG A 522 67.91 -33.96 33.40
C ARG A 522 68.20 -33.57 34.86
N ARG A 523 67.20 -33.46 35.74
CA ARG A 523 67.38 -32.92 37.12
C ARG A 523 67.43 -33.96 38.24
N ARG A 524 67.51 -35.27 37.95
CA ARG A 524 67.56 -36.32 38.99
C ARG A 524 68.77 -37.24 38.87
N ILE A 525 69.99 -36.67 38.88
CA ILE A 525 71.23 -37.40 39.23
C ILE A 525 72.10 -36.44 40.06
N ARG A 526 72.57 -36.92 41.23
CA ARG A 526 73.20 -36.28 42.41
C ARG A 526 72.19 -36.21 43.56
N TRP A 527 72.28 -37.04 44.60
CA TRP A 527 73.47 -37.57 45.29
C TRP A 527 73.43 -39.09 45.45
#